data_AF-A0A5C3MYE1-F1
#
_entry.id   AF-A0A5C3MYE1-F1
#
_cell.length_a   1.000
_cell.length_b   1.000
_cell.length_c   1.000
_cell.angle_alpha   90.00
_cell.angle_beta   90.00
_cell.angle_gamma   90.00
#
_symmetry.space_group_name_H-M   'P 1'
#
loop_
_entity.id
_entity.type
_entity.pdbx_description
1 polymer ?
#
loop_
_entity_poly.entity_id
_entity_poly.type
_entity_poly.pdbx_seq_one_letter_code
_entity_poly.pdbx_strand_id
1 'polypeptide(L)'
;MPNLRCLRLDGCDLPPYHSSLTALTTLDLRPHATLNFDALEQALSPCKATLQYLTFHGVMGQNGRGQTIRLPALECLSLETGGMAEFCTALCTPSLTCIHVEIEPLSWPVDTVHEFASCLKLPSGAPRYPKVHILSLRWFPADHLRAIMTPHVFESLPNIKVFRLGGAPGNTCLRLLMEAHSNGRVVWRNLEHLSLYTPRERLLLRFLETRIQTGFPLKTLSLCRTPANLKMERGLSRLVSAVIYYQKETSQRHFSPEINEMEAMVGYHYTKHIFSPPPSDDHQDLEEQDL
;
A
#
# COMPACT_ATOMS: atom_id res chain seq x y z
N MET A 1 1.61 13.67 28.24
CA MET A 1 0.32 13.03 28.59
C MET A 1 0.57 11.52 28.63
N PRO A 2 0.79 10.89 29.79
CA PRO A 2 1.43 9.57 29.85
C PRO A 2 0.62 8.42 29.21
N ASN A 3 -0.70 8.60 29.04
CA ASN A 3 -1.60 7.60 28.48
C ASN A 3 -2.06 7.89 27.04
N LEU A 4 -1.48 8.89 26.35
CA LEU A 4 -1.87 9.23 24.99
C LEU A 4 -1.40 8.13 24.01
N ARG A 5 -2.36 7.38 23.45
CA ARG A 5 -2.09 6.29 22.50
C ARG A 5 -2.07 6.72 21.03
N CYS A 6 -2.91 7.69 20.66
CA CYS A 6 -3.03 8.18 19.30
C CYS A 6 -2.78 9.69 19.27
N LEU A 7 -1.91 10.14 18.36
CA LEU A 7 -1.61 11.55 18.10
C LEU A 7 -1.70 11.80 16.61
N ARG A 8 -2.46 12.83 16.24
CA ARG A 8 -2.56 13.37 14.88
C ARG A 8 -2.09 14.81 14.90
N LEU A 9 -1.23 15.16 13.95
CA LEU A 9 -0.72 16.51 13.73
C LEU A 9 -0.96 16.88 12.27
N ASP A 10 -1.91 17.79 12.02
CA ASP A 10 -2.16 18.37 10.69
C ASP A 10 -1.34 19.69 10.57
N GLY A 11 -0.47 19.79 9.57
CA GLY A 11 0.24 21.05 9.23
C GLY A 11 1.18 21.62 10.29
N CYS A 12 1.60 20.82 11.28
CA CYS A 12 2.49 21.24 12.37
C CYS A 12 3.78 20.41 12.34
N ASP A 13 4.93 21.06 12.51
CA ASP A 13 6.16 20.34 12.83
C ASP A 13 6.02 19.61 14.18
N LEU A 14 6.65 18.44 14.29
CA LEU A 14 6.77 17.74 15.57
C LEU A 14 7.59 18.61 16.53
N PRO A 15 7.02 19.11 17.65
CA PRO A 15 7.81 19.82 18.63
C PRO A 15 8.80 18.85 19.30
N PRO A 16 9.95 19.35 19.81
CA PRO A 16 10.93 18.51 20.48
C PRO A 16 10.36 17.97 21.81
N TYR A 17 9.79 16.77 21.76
CA TYR A 17 9.18 16.10 22.91
C TYR A 17 10.22 15.41 23.79
N HIS A 18 10.52 15.99 24.95
CA HIS A 18 11.60 15.49 25.81
C HIS A 18 11.23 14.38 26.81
N SER A 19 9.95 13.95 26.93
CA SER A 19 9.59 12.84 27.86
C SER A 19 8.18 12.24 27.78
N SER A 20 7.17 12.94 27.25
CA SER A 20 5.78 12.70 27.71
C SER A 20 4.85 11.81 26.85
N LEU A 21 5.37 11.16 25.81
CA LEU A 21 4.62 10.35 24.82
C LEU A 21 4.94 8.85 24.85
N THR A 22 5.33 8.30 26.00
CA THR A 22 5.84 6.93 26.13
C THR A 22 4.83 5.81 25.83
N ALA A 23 3.52 6.09 25.86
CA ALA A 23 2.46 5.13 25.54
C ALA A 23 1.88 5.29 24.12
N LEU A 24 2.52 6.08 23.25
CA LEU A 24 2.00 6.36 21.91
C LEU A 24 2.14 5.14 20.98
N THR A 25 1.03 4.58 20.53
CA THR A 25 0.96 3.46 19.58
C THR A 25 0.71 3.90 18.15
N THR A 26 0.08 5.06 17.95
CA THR A 26 -0.31 5.57 16.64
C THR A 26 0.11 7.03 16.50
N LEU A 27 0.89 7.33 15.46
CA LEU A 27 1.25 8.69 15.06
C LEU A 27 0.82 8.94 13.61
N ASP A 28 0.17 10.07 13.40
CA ASP A 28 -0.34 10.50 12.10
C ASP A 28 0.18 11.93 11.81
N LEU A 29 1.12 12.04 10.87
CA LEU A 29 1.79 13.28 10.47
C LEU A 29 1.25 13.68 9.11
N ARG A 30 0.39 14.69 9.09
CA ARG A 30 -0.45 15.12 7.97
C ARG A 30 0.09 16.41 7.30
N PRO A 31 -0.38 16.80 6.10
CA PRO A 31 0.49 17.39 5.07
C PRO A 31 1.31 18.62 5.49
N HIS A 32 2.45 18.77 4.80
CA HIS A 32 3.39 19.89 4.88
C HIS A 32 4.37 19.93 6.07
N ALA A 33 4.37 18.91 6.94
CA ALA A 33 5.45 18.75 7.93
C ALA A 33 6.81 18.57 7.21
N THR A 34 7.75 19.50 7.42
CA THR A 34 9.10 19.46 6.82
C THR A 34 10.09 19.00 7.87
N LEU A 35 10.26 17.68 7.96
CA LEU A 35 10.96 17.07 9.09
C LEU A 35 12.40 16.69 8.69
N ASN A 36 13.37 17.17 9.48
CA ASN A 36 14.74 16.65 9.45
C ASN A 36 14.79 15.27 10.12
N PHE A 37 15.66 14.37 9.66
CA PHE A 37 15.86 13.05 10.25
C PHE A 37 16.20 13.15 11.76
N ASP A 38 17.08 14.07 12.15
CA ASP A 38 17.42 14.32 13.57
C ASP A 38 16.18 14.69 14.41
N ALA A 39 15.36 15.62 13.90
CA ALA A 39 14.20 16.15 14.61
C ALA A 39 13.12 15.07 14.76
N LEU A 40 12.91 14.29 13.70
CA LEU A 40 11.99 13.14 13.73
C LEU A 40 12.50 12.07 14.68
N GLU A 41 13.80 11.71 14.65
CA GLU A 41 14.34 10.70 15.57
C GLU A 41 14.25 11.14 17.04
N GLN A 42 14.49 12.42 17.33
CA GLN A 42 14.35 12.99 18.67
C GLN A 42 12.89 13.02 19.14
N ALA A 43 11.97 13.50 18.29
CA ALA A 43 10.55 13.57 18.62
C ALA A 43 9.90 12.19 18.82
N LEU A 44 10.36 11.18 18.06
CA LEU A 44 9.93 9.79 18.23
C LEU A 44 10.61 9.08 19.40
N SER A 45 11.73 9.59 19.93
CA SER A 45 12.54 8.95 20.98
C SER A 45 11.72 8.41 22.17
N PRO A 46 10.73 9.14 22.72
CA PRO A 46 9.90 8.63 23.82
C PRO A 46 9.02 7.43 23.44
N CYS A 47 8.62 7.28 22.18
CA CYS A 47 7.67 6.27 21.71
C CYS A 47 8.26 5.17 20.80
N LYS A 48 9.57 5.16 20.52
CA LYS A 48 10.22 4.16 19.62
C LYS A 48 9.86 2.71 19.96
N ALA A 49 9.67 2.39 21.24
CA ALA A 49 9.35 1.05 21.74
C ALA A 49 7.85 0.70 21.73
N THR A 50 6.95 1.67 21.50
CA THR A 50 5.50 1.51 21.58
C THR A 50 4.76 1.87 20.28
N LEU A 51 5.39 2.64 19.39
CA LEU A 51 4.80 3.08 18.13
C LEU A 51 4.63 1.91 17.14
N GLN A 52 3.39 1.47 16.95
CA GLN A 52 2.99 0.39 16.06
C GLN A 52 2.51 0.88 14.68
N TYR A 53 1.94 2.09 14.63
CA TYR A 53 1.32 2.67 13.43
C TYR A 53 1.90 4.05 13.16
N LEU A 54 2.44 4.26 11.95
CA LEU A 54 2.92 5.55 11.48
C LEU A 54 2.31 5.90 10.12
N THR A 55 1.51 6.97 10.07
CA THR A 55 1.21 7.67 8.82
C THR A 55 2.16 8.84 8.67
N PHE A 56 2.86 8.90 7.55
CA PHE A 56 3.77 9.99 7.21
C PHE A 56 3.29 10.66 5.92
N HIS A 57 3.03 11.97 5.97
CA HIS A 57 2.66 12.82 4.85
C HIS A 57 3.51 14.10 4.94
N GLY A 58 4.82 13.96 4.75
CA GLY A 58 5.79 15.05 4.84
C GLY A 58 6.96 14.86 3.88
N VAL A 59 7.81 15.87 3.73
CA VAL A 59 9.07 15.75 2.97
C VAL A 59 10.22 15.68 3.97
N MET A 60 11.07 14.67 3.84
CA MET A 60 12.29 14.59 4.63
C MET A 60 13.31 15.61 4.11
N GLY A 61 13.86 16.43 5.00
CA GLY A 61 14.93 17.37 4.65
C GLY A 61 16.19 16.65 4.15
N GLN A 62 17.03 17.32 3.34
CA GLN A 62 18.28 16.74 2.82
C GLN A 62 19.37 16.54 3.89
N ASN A 63 19.23 17.19 5.05
CA ASN A 63 20.10 17.02 6.21
C ASN A 63 19.88 15.62 6.82
N GLY A 64 20.92 15.00 7.39
CA GLY A 64 20.79 13.69 8.05
C GLY A 64 20.80 12.47 7.11
N ARG A 65 21.10 12.63 5.80
CA ARG A 65 21.31 11.50 4.88
C ARG A 65 22.33 10.50 5.45
N GLY A 66 21.89 9.26 5.66
CA GLY A 66 22.68 8.18 6.27
C GLY A 66 22.31 7.82 7.71
N GLN A 67 21.42 8.57 8.37
CA GLN A 67 20.89 8.21 9.69
C GLN A 67 19.95 7.00 9.65
N THR A 68 19.79 6.33 10.79
CA THR A 68 18.94 5.14 10.95
C THR A 68 17.87 5.38 12.02
N ILE A 69 16.64 5.63 11.60
CA ILE A 69 15.49 5.80 12.51
C ILE A 69 15.02 4.41 12.96
N ARG A 70 15.26 4.06 14.23
CA ARG A 70 14.87 2.76 14.80
C ARG A 70 13.47 2.81 15.41
N LEU A 71 12.55 2.04 14.83
CA LEU A 71 11.17 1.85 15.33
C LEU A 71 10.88 0.35 15.51
N PRO A 72 11.41 -0.28 16.57
CA PRO A 72 11.31 -1.73 16.78
C PRO A 72 9.89 -2.29 16.88
N ALA A 73 8.91 -1.48 17.30
CA ALA A 73 7.52 -1.88 17.44
C ALA A 73 6.64 -1.58 16.21
N LEU A 74 7.18 -0.93 15.16
CA LEU A 74 6.36 -0.47 14.03
C LEU A 74 5.90 -1.65 13.17
N GLU A 75 4.59 -1.91 13.18
CA GLU A 75 3.92 -2.97 12.44
C GLU A 75 3.37 -2.46 11.11
N CYS A 76 2.87 -1.22 11.07
CA CYS A 76 2.20 -0.65 9.91
C CYS A 76 2.73 0.76 9.56
N LEU A 77 3.06 0.95 8.28
CA LEU A 77 3.57 2.20 7.72
C LEU A 77 2.67 2.67 6.57
N SER A 78 2.18 3.92 6.64
CA SER A 78 1.42 4.57 5.57
C SER A 78 2.20 5.75 4.99
N LEU A 79 2.21 5.83 3.65
CA LEU A 79 3.13 6.64 2.85
C LEU A 79 2.35 7.43 1.78
N GLU A 80 2.35 8.76 1.87
CA GLU A 80 1.57 9.67 1.00
C GLU A 80 2.39 10.65 0.09
N THR A 81 3.72 10.76 0.21
CA THR A 81 4.56 11.77 -0.47
C THR A 81 5.78 11.22 -1.21
N GLY A 82 6.28 11.95 -2.22
CA GLY A 82 7.41 11.47 -3.03
C GLY A 82 8.73 11.25 -2.28
N GLY A 83 9.00 11.98 -1.19
CA GLY A 83 10.27 11.90 -0.43
C GLY A 83 10.43 10.67 0.47
N MET A 84 9.86 9.54 0.08
CA MET A 84 9.69 8.35 0.93
C MET A 84 10.69 7.24 0.67
N ALA A 85 11.41 7.28 -0.44
CA ALA A 85 12.53 6.37 -0.69
C ALA A 85 13.64 6.58 0.35
N GLU A 86 14.01 7.83 0.68
CA GLU A 86 14.96 8.13 1.74
C GLU A 86 14.42 7.76 3.12
N PHE A 87 13.14 8.04 3.41
CA PHE A 87 12.53 7.69 4.69
C PHE A 87 12.54 6.17 4.92
N CYS A 88 12.11 5.39 3.92
CA CYS A 88 12.20 3.92 3.96
C CYS A 88 13.66 3.42 4.02
N THR A 89 14.62 4.15 3.43
CA THR A 89 16.04 3.78 3.51
C THR A 89 16.61 3.98 4.92
N ALA A 90 16.17 5.01 5.64
CA ALA A 90 16.57 5.28 7.02
C ALA A 90 15.82 4.43 8.06
N LEU A 91 14.60 3.97 7.76
CA LEU A 91 13.80 3.20 8.70
C LEU A 91 14.40 1.81 8.98
N CYS A 92 14.60 1.54 10.27
CA CYS A 92 14.90 0.22 10.80
C CYS A 92 13.72 -0.25 11.66
N THR A 93 12.83 -1.02 11.03
CA THR A 93 11.71 -1.70 11.69
C THR A 93 11.77 -3.21 11.38
N PRO A 94 12.18 -4.06 12.35
CA PRO A 94 12.18 -5.51 12.22
C PRO A 94 10.80 -6.13 12.44
N SER A 95 9.76 -5.33 12.72
CA SER A 95 8.40 -5.78 13.04
C SER A 95 7.38 -5.42 11.96
N LEU A 96 7.78 -4.68 10.92
CA LEU A 96 6.88 -4.22 9.87
C LEU A 96 6.21 -5.39 9.13
N THR A 97 4.88 -5.42 9.14
CA THR A 97 4.02 -6.40 8.48
C THR A 97 3.21 -5.79 7.33
N CYS A 98 2.96 -4.49 7.39
CA CYS A 98 2.07 -3.79 6.45
C CYS A 98 2.69 -2.49 5.91
N ILE A 99 2.56 -2.29 4.59
CA ILE A 99 2.89 -1.05 3.89
C ILE A 99 1.66 -0.57 3.10
N HIS A 100 1.23 0.66 3.37
CA HIS A 100 0.27 1.40 2.56
C HIS A 100 1.00 2.52 1.81
N VAL A 101 0.74 2.65 0.51
CA VAL A 101 1.21 3.75 -0.32
C VAL A 101 0.01 4.37 -1.02
N GLU A 102 -0.20 5.66 -0.83
CA GLU A 102 -1.24 6.46 -1.47
C GLU A 102 -0.59 7.60 -2.24
N ILE A 103 -0.66 7.55 -3.57
CA ILE A 103 -0.13 8.63 -4.42
C ILE A 103 -1.27 9.58 -4.69
N GLU A 104 -1.34 10.75 -4.05
CA GLU A 104 -2.37 11.74 -4.40
C GLU A 104 -2.36 11.93 -5.93
N PRO A 105 -3.52 11.85 -6.61
CA PRO A 105 -3.55 11.84 -8.07
C PRO A 105 -2.88 13.11 -8.60
N LEU A 106 -1.81 12.92 -9.39
CA LEU A 106 -0.87 13.92 -9.96
C LEU A 106 0.39 14.28 -9.12
N SER A 107 0.65 13.66 -7.97
CA SER A 107 1.71 14.13 -7.05
C SER A 107 3.12 13.52 -7.26
N TRP A 108 3.27 12.28 -7.72
CA TRP A 108 4.59 11.61 -7.83
C TRP A 108 5.03 11.46 -9.29
N PRO A 109 6.28 11.79 -9.66
CA PRO A 109 6.91 11.32 -10.89
C PRO A 109 7.04 9.79 -10.94
N VAL A 110 7.13 9.21 -12.14
CA VAL A 110 7.36 7.77 -12.34
C VAL A 110 8.72 7.34 -11.76
N ASP A 111 9.76 8.18 -11.87
CA ASP A 111 11.09 7.91 -11.32
C ASP A 111 11.05 7.72 -9.80
N THR A 112 10.25 8.52 -9.09
CA THR A 112 10.03 8.40 -7.63
C THR A 112 9.39 7.06 -7.25
N VAL A 113 8.56 6.48 -8.13
CA VAL A 113 8.02 5.12 -7.93
C VAL A 113 9.11 4.06 -8.09
N HIS A 114 10.03 4.24 -9.04
CA HIS A 114 11.20 3.36 -9.21
C HIS A 114 12.17 3.47 -8.03
N GLU A 115 12.41 4.67 -7.51
CA GLU A 115 13.21 4.91 -6.29
C GLU A 115 12.58 4.22 -5.07
N PHE A 116 11.25 4.34 -4.90
CA PHE A 116 10.53 3.62 -3.85
C PHE A 116 10.65 2.10 -4.01
N ALA A 117 10.42 1.55 -5.21
CA ALA A 117 10.57 0.11 -5.44
C ALA A 117 12.00 -0.39 -5.12
N SER A 118 13.00 0.43 -5.41
CA SER A 118 14.42 0.15 -5.17
C SER A 118 14.79 0.18 -3.68
N CYS A 119 14.23 1.13 -2.90
CA CYS A 119 14.56 1.27 -1.48
C CYS A 119 14.09 0.08 -0.62
N LEU A 120 13.15 -0.73 -1.11
CA LEU A 120 12.62 -1.91 -0.42
C LEU A 120 13.63 -3.08 -0.34
N LYS A 121 14.76 -3.00 -1.05
CA LYS A 121 15.92 -3.87 -0.87
C LYS A 121 17.06 -3.19 -0.11
N LEU A 122 17.87 -4.02 0.54
CA LEU A 122 19.17 -3.63 1.05
C LEU A 122 20.22 -3.72 -0.07
N PRO A 123 21.37 -3.01 0.03
CA PRO A 123 22.47 -3.14 -0.94
C PRO A 123 23.02 -4.57 -1.10
N SER A 124 22.77 -5.44 -0.12
CA SER A 124 23.07 -6.88 -0.19
C SER A 124 22.10 -7.70 -1.05
N GLY A 125 21.07 -7.07 -1.64
CA GLY A 125 19.98 -7.73 -2.37
C GLY A 125 18.88 -8.32 -1.47
N ALA A 126 19.07 -8.37 -0.16
CA ALA A 126 18.07 -8.90 0.77
C ALA A 126 16.86 -7.95 0.93
N PRO A 127 15.64 -8.48 1.17
CA PRO A 127 14.48 -7.67 1.55
C PRO A 127 14.75 -6.80 2.77
N ARG A 128 14.45 -5.49 2.68
CA ARG A 128 14.56 -4.58 3.83
C ARG A 128 13.53 -4.90 4.91
N TYR A 129 12.33 -5.30 4.49
CA TYR A 129 11.19 -5.56 5.37
C TYR A 129 10.69 -7.01 5.21
N PRO A 130 11.46 -8.01 5.69
CA PRO A 130 11.20 -9.42 5.38
C PRO A 130 9.88 -9.99 5.94
N LYS A 131 9.26 -9.32 6.93
CA LYS A 131 7.96 -9.71 7.52
C LYS A 131 6.75 -9.08 6.83
N VAL A 132 6.95 -8.17 5.87
CA VAL A 132 5.84 -7.52 5.17
C VAL A 132 5.10 -8.53 4.32
N HIS A 133 3.81 -8.66 4.62
CA HIS A 133 2.89 -9.57 3.93
C HIS A 133 1.61 -8.88 3.47
N ILE A 134 1.42 -7.60 3.82
CA ILE A 134 0.34 -6.75 3.32
C ILE A 134 0.95 -5.57 2.56
N LEU A 135 0.58 -5.43 1.28
CA LEU A 135 0.88 -4.25 0.46
C LEU A 135 -0.42 -3.66 -0.07
N SER A 136 -0.61 -2.36 0.14
CA SER A 136 -1.78 -1.62 -0.27
C SER A 136 -1.36 -0.42 -1.09
N LEU A 137 -1.70 -0.41 -2.38
CA LEU A 137 -1.44 0.70 -3.30
C LEU A 137 -2.74 1.44 -3.57
N ARG A 138 -2.71 2.77 -3.51
CA ARG A 138 -3.90 3.61 -3.70
C ARG A 138 -3.62 4.78 -4.62
N TRP A 139 -4.56 5.05 -5.52
CA TRP A 139 -4.49 6.09 -6.57
C TRP A 139 -3.31 5.94 -7.55
N PHE A 140 -2.73 4.75 -7.69
CA PHE A 140 -1.71 4.48 -8.71
C PHE A 140 -2.36 4.42 -10.11
N PRO A 141 -2.09 5.38 -11.03
CA PRO A 141 -2.49 5.25 -12.43
C PRO A 141 -1.69 4.14 -13.13
N ALA A 142 -2.03 3.84 -14.38
CA ALA A 142 -1.49 2.69 -15.11
C ALA A 142 0.06 2.69 -15.20
N ASP A 143 0.69 3.85 -15.42
CA ASP A 143 2.16 3.93 -15.56
C ASP A 143 2.88 3.75 -14.23
N HIS A 144 2.34 4.28 -13.13
CA HIS A 144 2.86 4.04 -11.78
C HIS A 144 2.69 2.58 -11.36
N LEU A 145 1.61 1.91 -11.78
CA LEU A 145 1.46 0.45 -11.60
C LEU A 145 2.51 -0.34 -12.39
N ARG A 146 2.78 0.03 -13.65
CA ARG A 146 3.86 -0.57 -14.46
C ARG A 146 5.23 -0.34 -13.83
N ALA A 147 5.46 0.84 -13.25
CA ALA A 147 6.72 1.21 -12.62
C ALA A 147 6.99 0.47 -11.29
N ILE A 148 5.95 0.26 -10.47
CA ILE A 148 6.09 -0.44 -9.19
C ILE A 148 6.04 -1.97 -9.34
N MET A 149 5.11 -2.54 -10.13
CA MET A 149 4.87 -3.99 -10.24
C MET A 149 5.88 -4.69 -11.17
N THR A 150 7.16 -4.46 -10.92
CA THR A 150 8.30 -5.04 -11.64
C THR A 150 8.84 -6.28 -10.92
N PRO A 151 9.67 -7.13 -11.57
CA PRO A 151 10.38 -8.23 -10.89
C PRO A 151 11.11 -7.78 -9.62
N HIS A 152 11.62 -6.55 -9.62
CA HIS A 152 12.31 -5.98 -8.48
C HIS A 152 11.42 -5.93 -7.23
N VAL A 153 10.18 -5.43 -7.30
CA VAL A 153 9.30 -5.36 -6.12
C VAL A 153 8.86 -6.73 -5.62
N PHE A 154 8.69 -7.70 -6.53
CA PHE A 154 8.29 -9.06 -6.18
C PHE A 154 9.41 -9.78 -5.40
N GLU A 155 10.66 -9.49 -5.70
CA GLU A 155 11.83 -9.94 -4.95
C GLU A 155 12.07 -9.12 -3.66
N SER A 156 11.77 -7.82 -3.67
CA SER A 156 11.92 -6.94 -2.49
C SER A 156 10.88 -7.24 -1.39
N LEU A 157 9.67 -7.67 -1.79
CA LEU A 157 8.58 -8.06 -0.91
C LEU A 157 8.09 -9.48 -1.26
N PRO A 158 8.89 -10.53 -0.97
CA PRO A 158 8.59 -11.89 -1.42
C PRO A 158 7.42 -12.54 -0.66
N ASN A 159 7.09 -12.01 0.52
CA ASN A 159 6.14 -12.61 1.48
C ASN A 159 4.72 -12.04 1.41
N ILE A 160 4.38 -11.24 0.38
CA ILE A 160 3.03 -10.69 0.22
C ILE A 160 1.97 -11.80 0.15
N LYS A 161 1.03 -11.73 1.10
CA LYS A 161 -0.19 -12.54 1.19
C LYS A 161 -1.44 -11.75 0.81
N VAL A 162 -1.44 -10.45 1.08
CA VAL A 162 -2.57 -9.55 0.86
C VAL A 162 -2.09 -8.39 -0.01
N PHE A 163 -2.62 -8.29 -1.22
CA PHE A 163 -2.41 -7.15 -2.10
C PHE A 163 -3.71 -6.40 -2.33
N ARG A 164 -3.69 -5.07 -2.17
CA ARG A 164 -4.88 -4.22 -2.28
C ARG A 164 -4.60 -3.07 -3.24
N LEU A 165 -5.46 -2.89 -4.25
CA LEU A 165 -5.41 -1.77 -5.19
C LEU A 165 -6.69 -0.93 -5.07
N GLY A 166 -6.54 0.26 -4.48
CA GLY A 166 -7.62 1.24 -4.31
C GLY A 166 -7.51 2.42 -5.27
N GLY A 167 -8.63 3.06 -5.58
CA GLY A 167 -8.66 4.33 -6.32
C GLY A 167 -8.37 4.27 -7.82
N ALA A 168 -7.94 3.12 -8.36
CA ALA A 168 -7.68 2.92 -9.79
C ALA A 168 -8.39 1.65 -10.30
N PRO A 169 -8.73 1.55 -11.61
CA PRO A 169 -9.24 0.32 -12.21
C PRO A 169 -8.26 -0.85 -12.03
N GLY A 170 -8.79 -2.05 -11.78
CA GLY A 170 -7.96 -3.24 -11.54
C GLY A 170 -7.25 -3.78 -12.80
N ASN A 171 -7.49 -3.20 -13.98
CA ASN A 171 -7.14 -3.78 -15.27
C ASN A 171 -5.62 -3.94 -15.46
N THR A 172 -4.86 -2.89 -15.23
CA THR A 172 -3.39 -2.90 -15.36
C THR A 172 -2.76 -3.89 -14.38
N CYS A 173 -3.26 -3.96 -13.15
CA CYS A 173 -2.82 -4.94 -12.17
C CYS A 173 -3.07 -6.39 -12.63
N LEU A 174 -4.29 -6.69 -13.12
CA LEU A 174 -4.62 -8.02 -13.65
C LEU A 174 -3.73 -8.41 -14.82
N ARG A 175 -3.50 -7.49 -15.78
CA ARG A 175 -2.58 -7.70 -16.92
C ARG A 175 -1.16 -8.02 -16.43
N LEU A 176 -0.57 -7.17 -15.58
CA LEU A 176 0.80 -7.35 -15.07
C LEU A 176 0.97 -8.64 -14.26
N LEU A 177 -0.02 -9.05 -13.47
CA LEU A 177 0.00 -10.34 -12.77
C LEU A 177 -0.03 -11.52 -13.76
N MET A 178 -0.94 -11.52 -14.75
CA MET A 178 -0.99 -12.57 -15.78
C MET A 178 0.31 -12.64 -16.58
N GLU A 179 0.80 -11.50 -17.10
CA GLU A 179 2.02 -11.40 -17.89
C GLU A 179 3.22 -11.97 -17.14
N ALA A 180 3.38 -11.64 -15.86
CA ALA A 180 4.49 -12.14 -15.07
C ALA A 180 4.41 -13.67 -14.89
N HIS A 181 3.22 -14.23 -14.61
CA HIS A 181 3.05 -15.68 -14.52
C HIS A 181 3.25 -16.41 -15.86
N SER A 182 2.71 -15.88 -16.96
CA SER A 182 2.89 -16.45 -18.30
C SER A 182 4.35 -16.48 -18.75
N ASN A 183 5.16 -15.51 -18.31
CA ASN A 183 6.60 -15.48 -18.54
C ASN A 183 7.42 -16.39 -17.59
N GLY A 184 6.76 -17.30 -16.85
CA GLY A 184 7.39 -18.19 -15.88
C GLY A 184 7.99 -17.49 -14.65
N ARG A 185 7.76 -16.19 -14.47
CA ARG A 185 8.22 -15.44 -13.30
C ARG A 185 7.27 -15.70 -12.15
N VAL A 186 7.81 -16.15 -11.02
CA VAL A 186 6.97 -16.50 -9.86
C VAL A 186 6.74 -15.27 -8.99
N VAL A 187 5.69 -14.51 -9.32
CA VAL A 187 5.19 -13.39 -8.52
C VAL A 187 4.58 -13.91 -7.21
N TRP A 188 4.83 -13.19 -6.11
CA TRP A 188 4.23 -13.34 -4.78
C TRP A 188 3.62 -14.72 -4.50
N ARG A 189 4.51 -15.71 -4.26
CA ARG A 189 4.19 -17.13 -4.03
C ARG A 189 3.20 -17.43 -2.90
N ASN A 190 2.87 -16.42 -2.11
CA ASN A 190 2.00 -16.51 -0.95
C ASN A 190 0.72 -15.67 -1.11
N LEU A 191 0.43 -15.06 -2.28
CA LEU A 191 -0.71 -14.16 -2.45
C LEU A 191 -2.05 -14.92 -2.34
N GLU A 192 -2.67 -14.84 -1.17
CA GLU A 192 -3.95 -15.47 -0.85
C GLU A 192 -5.13 -14.51 -1.04
N HIS A 193 -4.92 -13.20 -0.97
CA HIS A 193 -5.95 -12.18 -1.05
C HIS A 193 -5.60 -11.04 -2.03
N LEU A 194 -6.52 -10.78 -2.96
CA LEU A 194 -6.43 -9.68 -3.92
C LEU A 194 -7.66 -8.77 -3.79
N SER A 195 -7.46 -7.47 -3.56
CA SER A 195 -8.52 -6.47 -3.54
C SER A 195 -8.42 -5.51 -4.72
N LEU A 196 -9.50 -5.36 -5.50
CA LEU A 196 -9.57 -4.53 -6.70
C LEU A 196 -10.82 -3.66 -6.69
N TYR A 197 -10.67 -2.41 -7.13
CA TYR A 197 -11.77 -1.47 -7.20
C TYR A 197 -12.75 -1.78 -8.33
N THR A 198 -12.38 -1.57 -9.60
CA THR A 198 -13.26 -1.79 -10.75
C THR A 198 -12.53 -2.49 -11.91
N PRO A 199 -12.34 -3.81 -11.86
CA PRO A 199 -11.80 -4.59 -12.98
C PRO A 199 -12.87 -4.83 -14.06
N ARG A 200 -12.45 -4.95 -15.33
CA ARG A 200 -13.29 -5.44 -16.44
C ARG A 200 -13.62 -6.92 -16.25
N GLU A 201 -14.87 -7.31 -16.48
CA GLU A 201 -15.38 -8.67 -16.27
C GLU A 201 -14.60 -9.74 -17.04
N ARG A 202 -14.48 -9.61 -18.37
CA ARG A 202 -13.71 -10.55 -19.21
C ARG A 202 -12.27 -10.72 -18.73
N LEU A 203 -11.63 -9.63 -18.33
CA LEU A 203 -10.23 -9.62 -17.89
C LEU A 203 -10.06 -10.30 -16.52
N LEU A 204 -11.00 -10.07 -15.60
CA LEU A 204 -11.02 -10.73 -14.30
C LEU A 204 -11.26 -12.24 -14.43
N LEU A 205 -12.20 -12.66 -15.29
CA LEU A 205 -12.44 -14.07 -15.58
C LEU A 205 -11.20 -14.75 -16.18
N ARG A 206 -10.60 -14.16 -17.23
CA ARG A 206 -9.34 -14.66 -17.84
C ARG A 206 -8.23 -14.80 -16.81
N PHE A 207 -8.02 -13.81 -15.94
CA PHE A 207 -7.03 -13.89 -14.86
C PHE A 207 -7.31 -15.05 -13.88
N LEU A 208 -8.56 -15.27 -13.50
CA LEU A 208 -8.92 -16.36 -12.58
C LEU A 208 -8.79 -17.75 -13.23
N GLU A 209 -9.07 -17.87 -14.53
CA GLU A 209 -8.77 -19.07 -15.31
C GLU A 209 -7.26 -19.33 -15.40
N THR A 210 -6.46 -18.31 -15.72
CA THR A 210 -4.99 -18.39 -15.68
C THR A 210 -4.48 -18.77 -14.29
N ARG A 211 -5.09 -18.25 -13.21
CA ARG A 211 -4.77 -18.63 -11.82
C ARG A 211 -5.05 -20.11 -11.51
N ILE A 212 -6.07 -20.71 -12.11
CA ILE A 212 -6.35 -22.15 -11.97
C ILE A 212 -5.28 -22.95 -12.73
N GLN A 213 -4.99 -22.58 -13.99
CA GLN A 213 -4.01 -23.25 -14.84
C GLN A 213 -2.57 -23.18 -14.27
N THR A 214 -2.18 -22.04 -13.68
CA THR A 214 -0.84 -21.80 -13.14
C THR A 214 -0.67 -22.21 -11.68
N GLY A 215 -1.75 -22.60 -11.00
CA GLY A 215 -1.72 -22.93 -9.56
C GLY A 215 -1.48 -21.74 -8.63
N PHE A 216 -1.70 -20.51 -9.10
CA PHE A 216 -1.49 -19.29 -8.30
C PHE A 216 -2.39 -19.32 -7.04
N PRO A 217 -1.87 -19.03 -5.83
CA PRO A 217 -2.51 -19.44 -4.57
C PRO A 217 -3.67 -18.52 -4.10
N LEU A 218 -4.21 -17.69 -4.99
CA LEU A 218 -5.30 -16.77 -4.67
C LEU A 218 -6.53 -17.54 -4.16
N LYS A 219 -6.98 -17.22 -2.93
CA LYS A 219 -8.15 -17.82 -2.25
C LYS A 219 -9.32 -16.85 -2.19
N THR A 220 -9.04 -15.56 -1.95
CA THR A 220 -10.05 -14.54 -1.70
C THR A 220 -9.91 -13.37 -2.67
N LEU A 221 -11.00 -12.99 -3.31
CA LEU A 221 -11.09 -11.81 -4.16
C LEU A 221 -12.03 -10.78 -3.50
N SER A 222 -11.50 -9.60 -3.22
CA SER A 222 -12.30 -8.45 -2.74
C SER A 222 -12.58 -7.50 -3.91
N LEU A 223 -13.85 -7.13 -4.10
CA LEU A 223 -14.29 -6.21 -5.15
C LEU A 223 -15.09 -5.05 -4.56
N CYS A 224 -14.91 -3.85 -5.12
CA CYS A 224 -15.75 -2.71 -4.74
C CYS A 224 -17.22 -2.99 -5.10
N ARG A 225 -18.15 -2.62 -4.22
CA ARG A 225 -19.58 -2.90 -4.36
C ARG A 225 -20.23 -1.98 -5.39
N THR A 226 -20.08 -2.35 -6.66
CA THR A 226 -20.72 -1.70 -7.81
C THR A 226 -21.76 -2.62 -8.44
N PRO A 227 -22.78 -2.09 -9.15
CA PRO A 227 -23.73 -2.92 -9.89
C PRO A 227 -23.09 -3.82 -10.95
N ALA A 228 -21.92 -3.45 -11.48
CA ALA A 228 -21.14 -4.30 -12.38
C ALA A 228 -20.51 -5.48 -11.61
N ASN A 229 -19.81 -5.20 -10.50
CA ASN A 229 -19.12 -6.24 -9.73
C ASN A 229 -20.08 -7.25 -9.07
N LEU A 230 -21.29 -6.82 -8.71
CA LEU A 230 -22.34 -7.69 -8.17
C LEU A 230 -22.93 -8.65 -9.23
N LYS A 231 -23.00 -8.25 -10.51
CA LYS A 231 -23.46 -9.14 -11.59
C LYS A 231 -22.54 -10.34 -11.81
N MET A 232 -21.24 -10.18 -11.54
CA MET A 232 -20.23 -11.22 -11.73
C MET A 232 -20.23 -12.33 -10.66
N GLU A 233 -20.91 -12.15 -9.52
CA GLU A 233 -20.80 -12.99 -8.32
C GLU A 233 -20.91 -14.51 -8.60
N ARG A 234 -21.87 -14.92 -9.45
CA ARG A 234 -22.12 -16.32 -9.81
C ARG A 234 -21.01 -16.96 -10.66
N GLY A 235 -20.25 -16.17 -11.42
CA GLY A 235 -19.08 -16.64 -12.16
C GLY A 235 -17.86 -16.77 -11.23
N LEU A 236 -17.61 -15.71 -10.45
CA LEU A 236 -16.41 -15.60 -9.61
C LEU A 236 -16.36 -16.63 -8.47
N SER A 237 -17.51 -16.90 -7.85
CA SER A 237 -17.65 -17.89 -6.76
C SER A 237 -17.31 -19.34 -7.14
N ARG A 238 -17.11 -19.64 -8.43
CA ARG A 238 -16.62 -20.95 -8.91
C ARG A 238 -15.11 -21.02 -9.08
N LEU A 239 -14.43 -19.86 -9.10
CA LEU A 239 -13.03 -19.70 -9.48
C LEU A 239 -12.12 -19.31 -8.30
N VAL A 240 -12.71 -18.81 -7.19
CA VAL A 240 -12.04 -18.49 -5.93
C VAL A 240 -12.85 -19.03 -4.74
N SER A 241 -12.19 -19.27 -3.61
CA SER A 241 -12.83 -19.80 -2.39
C SER A 241 -13.78 -18.81 -1.73
N ALA A 242 -13.52 -17.50 -1.86
CA ALA A 242 -14.38 -16.45 -1.33
C ALA A 242 -14.36 -15.21 -2.23
N VAL A 243 -15.53 -14.58 -2.42
CA VAL A 243 -15.70 -13.26 -3.02
C VAL A 243 -16.26 -12.33 -1.94
N ILE A 244 -15.62 -11.18 -1.74
CA ILE A 244 -16.00 -10.20 -0.71
C ILE A 244 -16.31 -8.86 -1.38
N TYR A 245 -17.41 -8.23 -0.99
CA TYR A 245 -17.83 -6.94 -1.55
C TYR A 245 -17.67 -5.80 -0.53
N TYR A 246 -16.62 -4.99 -0.70
CA TYR A 246 -16.37 -3.81 0.13
C TYR A 246 -17.04 -2.56 -0.48
N GLN A 247 -17.41 -1.55 0.32
CA GLN A 247 -18.10 -0.37 -0.23
C GLN A 247 -17.12 0.61 -0.91
N LYS A 248 -17.63 1.45 -1.82
CA LYS A 248 -16.87 2.62 -2.30
C LYS A 248 -16.86 3.68 -1.21
N GLU A 249 -15.68 4.09 -0.76
CA GLU A 249 -15.53 4.91 0.45
C GLU A 249 -15.37 6.41 0.17
N THR A 250 -15.80 7.24 1.15
CA THR A 250 -16.03 8.70 0.97
C THR A 250 -15.86 9.61 2.21
N SER A 251 -15.58 9.11 3.43
CA SER A 251 -15.14 9.93 4.60
C SER A 251 -14.10 9.15 5.43
N GLN A 252 -13.17 9.81 6.16
CA GLN A 252 -11.78 9.34 6.50
C GLN A 252 -11.53 8.52 7.79
N ARG A 253 -10.69 7.46 7.73
CA ARG A 253 -10.11 6.73 8.89
C ARG A 253 -8.80 5.99 8.59
N HIS A 254 -7.97 5.92 9.63
CA HIS A 254 -6.70 5.20 9.68
C HIS A 254 -6.92 3.85 10.37
N PHE A 255 -6.01 2.91 10.13
CA PHE A 255 -6.01 1.62 10.81
C PHE A 255 -5.78 1.78 12.32
N SER A 256 -6.77 1.35 13.10
CA SER A 256 -6.64 1.09 14.53
C SER A 256 -6.46 -0.42 14.74
N PRO A 257 -5.66 -0.87 15.73
CA PRO A 257 -5.52 -2.29 16.08
C PRO A 257 -6.83 -2.99 16.49
N GLU A 258 -7.89 -2.21 16.77
CA GLU A 258 -9.20 -2.74 17.19
C GLU A 258 -10.05 -3.28 16.03
N ILE A 259 -9.61 -3.09 14.77
CA ILE A 259 -10.36 -3.53 13.59
C ILE A 259 -9.91 -4.95 13.22
N ASN A 260 -10.78 -5.92 13.49
CA ASN A 260 -10.59 -7.34 13.13
C ASN A 260 -10.24 -7.50 11.63
N GLU A 261 -9.46 -8.50 11.21
CA GLU A 261 -9.04 -8.66 9.80
C GLU A 261 -10.23 -8.67 8.80
N MET A 262 -11.40 -9.14 9.25
CA MET A 262 -12.67 -9.07 8.50
C MET A 262 -13.30 -7.66 8.46
N GLU A 263 -13.20 -6.88 9.53
CA GLU A 263 -13.65 -5.48 9.56
C GLU A 263 -12.65 -4.55 8.85
N ALA A 264 -11.38 -4.94 8.76
CA ALA A 264 -10.33 -4.25 8.00
C ALA A 264 -10.50 -4.41 6.48
N MET A 265 -11.49 -5.20 6.05
CA MET A 265 -12.03 -5.24 4.68
C MET A 265 -13.22 -4.28 4.47
N VAL A 266 -13.66 -3.58 5.52
CA VAL A 266 -14.83 -2.67 5.53
C VAL A 266 -14.46 -1.27 6.05
N GLY A 267 -13.38 -1.15 6.81
CA GLY A 267 -13.00 0.04 7.58
C GLY A 267 -12.05 1.02 6.91
N TYR A 268 -11.92 1.02 5.58
CA TYR A 268 -11.27 2.12 4.87
C TYR A 268 -12.28 3.23 4.58
N HIS A 269 -11.73 4.43 4.40
CA HIS A 269 -12.44 5.64 4.71
C HIS A 269 -11.53 6.80 4.23
N TYR A 270 -11.96 7.74 3.39
CA TYR A 270 -11.14 8.88 2.92
C TYR A 270 -11.94 10.18 2.78
N THR A 271 -11.34 11.34 3.06
CA THR A 271 -12.02 12.60 3.44
C THR A 271 -12.75 13.33 2.31
N LYS A 272 -13.52 14.38 2.68
CA LYS A 272 -13.96 15.42 1.73
C LYS A 272 -12.76 16.20 1.19
N HIS A 273 -12.13 15.70 0.14
CA HIS A 273 -11.50 16.51 -0.90
C HIS A 273 -11.99 16.07 -2.28
N ILE A 274 -12.07 17.02 -3.20
CA ILE A 274 -12.91 16.96 -4.41
C ILE A 274 -12.11 16.30 -5.55
N PHE A 275 -11.65 15.08 -5.33
CA PHE A 275 -10.88 14.32 -6.32
C PHE A 275 -11.61 13.03 -6.70
N SER A 276 -12.22 13.06 -7.89
CA SER A 276 -12.60 11.85 -8.60
C SER A 276 -11.35 11.00 -8.88
N PRO A 277 -11.49 9.67 -9.01
CA PRO A 277 -10.44 8.86 -9.62
C PRO A 277 -9.97 9.49 -10.93
N PRO A 278 -8.66 9.42 -11.26
CA PRO A 278 -8.19 9.82 -12.57
C PRO A 278 -9.02 9.09 -13.64
N PRO A 279 -9.44 9.78 -14.72
CA PRO A 279 -10.18 9.14 -15.80
C PRO A 279 -9.35 7.98 -16.36
N SER A 280 -10.00 6.85 -16.64
CA SER A 280 -9.32 5.72 -17.24
C SER A 280 -9.18 5.95 -18.75
N ASP A 281 -7.95 6.18 -19.21
CA ASP A 281 -7.61 6.27 -20.65
C ASP A 281 -7.86 4.94 -21.41
N ASP A 282 -8.18 3.86 -20.69
CA ASP A 282 -8.72 2.57 -21.16
C ASP A 282 -9.90 2.66 -22.17
N HIS A 283 -10.43 3.85 -22.46
CA HIS A 283 -11.44 4.09 -23.49
C HIS A 283 -10.90 4.25 -24.92
N GLN A 284 -9.57 4.30 -25.14
CA GLN A 284 -8.99 4.44 -26.49
C GLN A 284 -8.04 3.32 -26.94
N ASP A 285 -7.79 2.30 -26.10
CA ASP A 285 -7.13 1.07 -26.58
C ASP A 285 -8.11 0.26 -27.44
N LEU A 286 -7.91 0.43 -28.74
CA LEU A 286 -8.53 -0.21 -29.90
C LEU A 286 -8.88 -1.69 -29.71
N GLU A 287 -9.96 -2.08 -30.40
CA GLU A 287 -10.32 -3.41 -30.88
C GLU A 287 -9.49 -4.61 -30.37
N GLU A 288 -10.14 -5.50 -29.62
CA GLU A 288 -9.65 -6.86 -29.38
C GLU A 288 -9.45 -7.58 -30.74
N GLN A 289 -8.25 -7.49 -31.32
CA GLN A 289 -7.81 -8.45 -32.33
C GLN A 289 -7.48 -9.76 -31.63
N ASP A 290 -8.06 -10.86 -32.14
CA ASP A 290 -7.93 -12.21 -31.59
C ASP A 290 -6.48 -12.70 -31.55
N LEU A 291 -5.89 -12.78 -30.34
CA LEU A 291 -4.75 -13.66 -29.95
C LEU A 291 -4.80 -14.04 -28.45
#